data_AF-A0A0G1H8X5-F1
#
_entry.id   AF-A0A0G1H8X5-F1
#
_cell.length_a   1.000
_cell.length_b   1.000
_cell.length_c   1.000
_cell.angle_alpha   90.00
_cell.angle_beta   90.00
_cell.angle_gamma   90.00
#
_symmetry.space_group_name_H-M   'P 1'
#
loop_
_entity.id
_entity.type
_entity.pdbx_description
1 polymer ?
#
loop_
_entity_poly.entity_id
_entity_poly.type
_entity_poly.pdbx_seq_one_letter_code
_entity_poly.pdbx_strand_id
1 'polypeptide(L)'
;ERRYEILEAESVRDIDSYHKNVLAPELKKLADKKNTGNEKEIPDLMPYIVIIIDELADIMSTYPRELEAAVVRLAQMSRATGIHLILSTQRPSVNVITGLIKANIPTRVALQVSSQVDSRTILDGSGAEKLLGAGDMLYLGGEMAKPLRLQSPFISETEVKEIVKHIVDNYRDEVPNEINLNEPAGAKTVFNEENFDDEDELYEQAREEVARAGKASTSYLQRKLRIGYARAARLIDILEERGVIGPGDGARPREVIGSPPTNNSIANSKTDEEKNQSGLL
;
A
#
# COMPACT_ATOMS: atom_id res chain seq x y z
N GLU A 1 -1.25 16.64 -1.79
CA GLU A 1 -0.92 17.60 -2.86
C GLU A 1 -2.06 18.56 -3.10
N ARG A 2 -3.23 18.10 -3.54
CA ARG A 2 -4.46 18.93 -3.62
C ARG A 2 -4.67 19.92 -2.46
N ARG A 3 -4.56 19.47 -1.19
CA ARG A 3 -4.69 20.37 -0.02
C ARG A 3 -3.60 21.45 0.02
N TYR A 4 -2.37 21.12 -0.35
CA TYR A 4 -1.29 22.11 -0.43
C TYR A 4 -1.56 23.16 -1.50
N GLU A 5 -2.03 22.74 -2.68
CA GLU A 5 -2.39 23.66 -3.77
C GLU A 5 -3.50 24.62 -3.34
N ILE A 6 -4.51 24.11 -2.62
CA ILE A 6 -5.58 24.96 -2.07
C ILE A 6 -5.03 25.93 -1.02
N LEU A 7 -4.19 25.46 -0.09
CA LEU A 7 -3.58 26.33 0.93
C LEU A 7 -2.72 27.43 0.29
N GLU A 8 -1.97 27.10 -0.78
CA GLU A 8 -1.15 28.04 -1.53
C GLU A 8 -2.00 29.06 -2.30
N ALA A 9 -3.03 28.59 -3.02
CA ALA A 9 -3.96 29.46 -3.76
C ALA A 9 -4.66 30.48 -2.84
N GLU A 10 -5.00 30.06 -1.64
CA GLU A 10 -5.64 30.90 -0.61
C GLU A 10 -4.63 31.65 0.27
N SER A 11 -3.32 31.52 0.01
CA SER A 11 -2.24 32.19 0.74
C SER A 11 -2.26 31.95 2.26
N VAL A 12 -2.63 30.73 2.67
CA VAL A 12 -2.69 30.29 4.08
C VAL A 12 -1.64 29.22 4.36
N ARG A 13 -1.17 29.17 5.62
CA ARG A 13 -0.04 28.30 6.01
C ARG A 13 -0.45 26.87 6.38
N ASP A 14 -1.65 26.71 6.91
CA ASP A 14 -2.14 25.46 7.47
C ASP A 14 -3.67 25.40 7.41
N ILE A 15 -4.20 24.19 7.63
CA ILE A 15 -5.63 23.90 7.65
C ILE A 15 -6.39 24.73 8.70
N ASP A 16 -5.78 25.01 9.86
CA ASP A 16 -6.40 25.83 10.91
C ASP A 16 -6.63 27.27 10.42
N SER A 17 -5.61 27.83 9.76
CA SER A 17 -5.68 29.14 9.12
C SER A 17 -6.69 29.17 7.99
N TYR A 18 -6.78 28.10 7.19
CA TYR A 18 -7.80 27.97 6.15
C TYR A 18 -9.21 27.98 6.73
N HIS A 19 -9.49 27.14 7.74
CA HIS A 19 -10.80 27.06 8.37
C HIS A 19 -11.23 28.40 8.97
N LYS A 20 -10.29 29.10 9.61
CA LYS A 20 -10.55 30.38 10.27
C LYS A 20 -10.72 31.55 9.30
N ASN A 21 -9.85 31.65 8.29
CA ASN A 21 -9.73 32.86 7.46
C ASN A 21 -10.47 32.75 6.11
N VAL A 22 -10.71 31.53 5.61
CA VAL A 22 -11.32 31.30 4.30
C VAL A 22 -12.69 30.65 4.47
N LEU A 23 -12.73 29.44 5.04
CA LEU A 23 -13.95 28.63 5.10
C LEU A 23 -15.04 29.29 5.95
N ALA A 24 -14.75 29.64 7.21
CA ALA A 24 -15.76 30.18 8.11
C ALA A 24 -16.37 31.51 7.62
N PRO A 25 -15.59 32.47 7.08
CA PRO A 25 -16.16 33.68 6.47
C PRO A 25 -17.02 33.40 5.23
N GLU A 26 -16.60 32.50 4.33
CA GLU A 26 -17.39 32.17 3.14
C GLU A 26 -18.68 31.42 3.48
N LEU A 27 -18.64 30.48 4.44
CA LEU A 27 -19.86 29.82 4.94
C LEU A 27 -20.86 30.81 5.55
N LYS A 28 -20.39 31.82 6.30
CA LYS A 28 -21.26 32.89 6.83
C LYS A 28 -21.90 33.70 5.70
N LYS A 29 -21.12 34.10 4.69
CA LYS A 29 -21.64 34.83 3.52
C LYS A 29 -22.69 34.02 2.76
N LEU A 30 -22.50 32.70 2.62
CA LEU A 30 -23.47 31.79 2.00
C LEU A 30 -24.75 31.66 2.82
N ALA A 31 -24.65 31.57 4.15
CA ALA A 31 -25.80 31.54 5.04
C ALA A 31 -26.61 32.85 5.01
N ASP A 32 -25.93 33.99 4.89
CA ASP A 32 -26.55 35.33 4.85
C ASP A 32 -27.15 35.65 3.46
N LYS A 33 -26.57 35.15 2.37
CA LYS A 33 -27.03 35.35 0.99
C LYS A 33 -27.95 34.22 0.52
N LYS A 34 -29.16 34.16 1.06
CA LYS A 34 -30.19 33.23 0.57
C LYS A 34 -30.72 33.49 -0.86
N ASN A 35 -30.25 34.48 -1.64
CA ASN A 35 -30.97 34.86 -2.87
C ASN A 35 -30.25 35.69 -3.96
N THR A 36 -28.95 35.48 -4.23
CA THR A 36 -28.35 36.07 -5.45
C THR A 36 -27.60 35.00 -6.22
N GLY A 37 -28.14 34.63 -7.39
CA GLY A 37 -27.71 33.53 -8.28
C GLY A 37 -26.35 33.70 -8.93
N ASN A 38 -25.33 34.09 -8.16
CA ASN A 38 -23.96 33.85 -8.52
C ASN A 38 -23.59 32.49 -7.95
N GLU A 39 -23.36 31.53 -8.85
CA GLU A 39 -22.64 30.27 -8.57
C GLU A 39 -21.22 30.61 -8.12
N LYS A 40 -21.06 31.09 -6.88
CA LYS A 40 -19.76 30.98 -6.23
C LYS A 40 -19.62 29.52 -5.81
N GLU A 41 -18.57 28.87 -6.30
CA GLU A 41 -18.18 27.53 -5.87
C GLU A 41 -18.14 27.50 -4.34
N ILE A 42 -18.79 26.49 -3.77
CA ILE A 42 -18.74 26.23 -2.34
C ILE A 42 -17.26 26.00 -1.99
N PRO A 43 -16.69 26.76 -1.05
CA PRO A 43 -15.29 26.56 -0.66
C PRO A 43 -15.10 25.13 -0.16
N ASP A 44 -13.95 24.54 -0.49
CA ASP A 44 -13.63 23.19 -0.04
C ASP A 44 -13.69 23.11 1.49
N LEU A 45 -14.45 22.15 2.03
CA LEU A 45 -14.61 22.00 3.47
C LEU A 45 -13.30 21.58 4.17
N MET A 46 -12.39 20.92 3.44
CA MET A 46 -11.11 20.39 3.93
C MET A 46 -11.19 19.87 5.38
N PRO A 47 -11.97 18.81 5.69
CA PRO A 47 -12.06 18.29 7.06
C PRO A 47 -10.73 17.73 7.55
N TYR A 48 -10.47 17.65 8.86
CA TYR A 48 -9.33 16.87 9.33
C TYR A 48 -9.51 15.40 8.97
N ILE A 49 -8.45 14.77 8.46
CA ILE A 49 -8.44 13.34 8.13
C ILE A 49 -7.58 12.64 9.16
N VAL A 50 -8.11 11.60 9.79
CA VAL A 50 -7.33 10.72 10.69
C VAL A 50 -7.26 9.35 10.04
N ILE A 51 -6.04 8.92 9.73
CA ILE A 51 -5.74 7.60 9.18
C ILE A 51 -5.29 6.72 10.34
N ILE A 52 -5.99 5.61 10.56
CA ILE A 52 -5.70 4.67 11.66
C ILE A 52 -5.31 3.32 11.06
N ILE A 53 -4.15 2.81 11.46
CA ILE A 53 -3.66 1.47 11.10
C ILE A 53 -3.50 0.68 12.39
N ASP A 54 -4.41 -0.27 12.63
CA ASP A 54 -4.47 -1.03 13.90
C ASP A 54 -3.26 -1.96 14.08
N GLU A 55 -2.81 -2.59 12.99
CA GLU A 55 -1.63 -3.46 12.98
C GLU A 55 -0.72 -3.17 11.78
N LEU A 56 0.23 -2.28 12.00
CA LEU A 56 1.29 -1.91 11.07
C LEU A 56 2.10 -3.12 10.60
N ALA A 57 2.35 -4.12 11.45
CA ALA A 57 3.23 -5.24 11.12
C ALA A 57 2.69 -6.11 9.98
N ASP A 58 1.36 -6.20 9.84
CA ASP A 58 0.73 -7.00 8.80
C ASP A 58 0.98 -6.38 7.42
N ILE A 59 0.89 -5.05 7.31
CA ILE A 59 1.21 -4.32 6.08
C ILE A 59 2.71 -4.36 5.82
N MET A 60 3.56 -4.14 6.84
CA MET A 60 5.03 -4.21 6.70
C MET A 60 5.53 -5.58 6.22
N SER A 61 4.82 -6.67 6.54
CA SER A 61 5.21 -8.00 6.09
C SER A 61 5.00 -8.22 4.59
N THR A 62 4.10 -7.46 3.97
CA THR A 62 3.71 -7.62 2.57
C THR A 62 4.29 -6.50 1.69
N TYR A 63 4.28 -5.25 2.17
CA TYR A 63 4.66 -4.04 1.43
C TYR A 63 5.50 -3.08 2.30
N PRO A 64 6.70 -3.49 2.75
CA PRO A 64 7.50 -2.70 3.69
C PRO A 64 7.98 -1.37 3.09
N ARG A 65 8.38 -1.36 1.81
CA ARG A 65 8.97 -0.17 1.17
C ARG A 65 7.90 0.89 0.91
N GLU A 66 6.76 0.44 0.40
CA GLU A 66 5.62 1.27 0.03
C GLU A 66 5.01 1.93 1.26
N LEU A 67 4.85 1.17 2.34
CA LEU A 67 4.32 1.70 3.59
C LEU A 67 5.28 2.70 4.22
N GLU A 68 6.58 2.39 4.29
CA GLU A 68 7.57 3.29 4.85
C GLU A 68 7.64 4.61 4.06
N ALA A 69 7.65 4.55 2.73
CA ALA A 69 7.60 5.73 1.86
C ALA A 69 6.31 6.55 2.08
N ALA A 70 5.15 5.89 2.17
CA ALA A 70 3.87 6.54 2.42
C ALA A 70 3.84 7.23 3.81
N VAL A 71 4.33 6.55 4.86
CA VAL A 71 4.43 7.11 6.20
C VAL A 71 5.32 8.34 6.21
N VAL A 72 6.51 8.26 5.60
CA VAL A 72 7.45 9.41 5.54
C VAL A 72 6.80 10.59 4.80
N ARG A 73 6.21 10.35 3.63
CA ARG A 73 5.57 11.40 2.83
C ARG A 73 4.40 12.04 3.58
N LEU A 74 3.51 11.22 4.16
CA LEU A 74 2.38 11.71 4.95
C LEU A 74 2.84 12.47 6.19
N ALA A 75 3.82 11.97 6.92
CA ALA A 75 4.32 12.61 8.12
C ALA A 75 5.01 13.96 7.83
N GLN A 76 5.70 14.10 6.69
CA GLN A 76 6.31 15.38 6.28
C GLN A 76 5.27 16.41 5.82
N MET A 77 4.20 15.95 5.15
CA MET A 77 3.15 16.80 4.57
C MET A 77 1.99 17.09 5.53
N SER A 78 1.80 16.24 6.53
CA SER A 78 0.62 16.22 7.42
C SER A 78 0.43 17.49 8.24
N ARG A 79 1.54 18.09 8.70
CA ARG A 79 1.52 19.18 9.68
C ARG A 79 0.67 20.37 9.22
N ALA A 80 0.73 20.73 7.94
CA ALA A 80 -0.04 21.84 7.39
C ALA A 80 -1.39 21.40 6.81
N THR A 81 -1.49 20.16 6.32
CA THR A 81 -2.65 19.69 5.55
C THR A 81 -3.78 19.09 6.38
N GLY A 82 -3.61 18.96 7.70
CA GLY A 82 -4.61 18.41 8.61
C GLY A 82 -4.92 16.94 8.37
N ILE A 83 -3.91 16.18 7.94
CA ILE A 83 -3.98 14.72 7.80
C ILE A 83 -3.14 14.12 8.92
N HIS A 84 -3.74 13.39 9.84
CA HIS A 84 -3.07 12.80 10.99
C HIS A 84 -2.99 11.29 10.86
N LEU A 85 -1.89 10.71 11.32
CA LEU A 85 -1.64 9.29 11.24
C LEU A 85 -1.54 8.69 12.64
N ILE A 86 -2.30 7.62 12.89
CA ILE A 86 -2.24 6.80 14.09
C ILE A 86 -1.82 5.40 13.65
N LEU A 87 -0.62 4.99 14.04
CA LEU A 87 -0.08 3.65 13.78
C LEU A 87 -0.02 2.88 15.08
N SER A 88 -0.60 1.69 15.11
CA SER A 88 -0.44 0.74 16.21
C SER A 88 0.12 -0.60 15.71
N THR A 89 0.73 -1.32 16.63
CA THR A 89 1.24 -2.67 16.41
C THR A 89 1.39 -3.39 17.74
N GLN A 90 1.16 -4.70 17.72
CA GLN A 90 1.48 -5.59 18.84
C GLN A 90 2.88 -6.19 18.71
N ARG A 91 3.58 -5.94 17.60
CA ARG A 91 4.90 -6.50 17.28
C ARG A 91 5.98 -5.41 17.22
N PRO A 92 6.40 -4.86 18.38
CA PRO A 92 7.38 -3.79 18.45
C PRO A 92 8.79 -4.29 18.14
N SER A 93 9.07 -4.57 16.87
CA SER A 93 10.37 -5.00 16.35
C SER A 93 10.98 -3.92 15.46
N VAL A 94 12.31 -3.92 15.33
CA VAL A 94 13.04 -2.96 14.49
C VAL A 94 12.65 -3.04 13.01
N ASN A 95 12.18 -4.20 12.56
CA ASN A 95 11.70 -4.41 11.19
C ASN A 95 10.30 -3.81 10.95
N VAL A 96 9.54 -3.57 12.02
CA VAL A 96 8.19 -3.00 11.96
C VAL A 96 8.26 -1.50 12.26
N ILE A 97 8.93 -1.12 13.35
CA ILE A 97 9.14 0.26 13.78
C ILE A 97 10.55 0.68 13.36
N THR A 98 10.70 0.95 12.07
CA THR A 98 12.00 1.28 11.46
C THR A 98 12.52 2.65 11.91
N GLY A 99 13.78 2.94 11.61
CA GLY A 99 14.38 4.25 11.87
C GLY A 99 13.67 5.39 11.14
N LEU A 100 13.21 5.18 9.90
CA LEU A 100 12.52 6.22 9.12
C LEU A 100 11.13 6.51 9.69
N ILE A 101 10.39 5.48 10.12
CA ILE A 101 9.12 5.66 10.83
C ILE A 101 9.34 6.48 12.10
N LYS A 102 10.33 6.10 12.92
CA LYS A 102 10.65 6.84 14.15
C LYS A 102 11.07 8.28 13.91
N ALA A 103 11.83 8.54 12.84
CA ALA A 103 12.29 9.87 12.51
C ALA A 103 11.15 10.83 12.12
N ASN A 104 10.05 10.30 11.58
CA ASN A 104 8.93 11.12 11.10
C ASN A 104 7.69 11.07 12.03
N ILE A 105 7.64 10.13 12.98
CA ILE A 105 6.59 10.03 14.00
C ILE A 105 7.21 10.26 15.38
N PRO A 106 7.29 11.53 15.82
CA PRO A 106 8.00 11.89 17.05
C PRO A 106 7.15 11.65 18.31
N THR A 107 5.83 11.65 18.19
CA THR A 107 4.91 11.35 19.30
C THR A 107 4.64 9.86 19.36
N ARG A 108 4.87 9.25 20.54
CA ARG A 108 4.80 7.81 20.73
C ARG A 108 4.09 7.45 22.02
N VAL A 109 3.38 6.34 21.99
CA VAL A 109 2.71 5.74 23.14
C VAL A 109 3.15 4.28 23.22
N ALA A 110 3.57 3.85 24.40
CA ALA A 110 3.83 2.44 24.68
C ALA A 110 2.93 1.96 25.82
N LEU A 111 2.13 0.93 25.55
CA LEU A 111 1.50 0.12 26.57
C LEU A 111 2.52 -0.88 27.14
N GLN A 112 2.08 -1.74 28.06
CA GLN A 112 2.93 -2.81 28.58
C GLN A 112 3.49 -3.68 27.46
N VAL A 113 4.81 -3.86 27.48
CA VAL A 113 5.55 -4.72 26.54
C VAL A 113 6.32 -5.81 27.29
N SER A 114 6.71 -6.86 26.58
CA SER A 114 7.33 -8.04 27.17
C SER A 114 8.78 -7.82 27.62
N SER A 115 9.51 -6.89 26.98
CA SER A 115 10.93 -6.73 27.24
C SER A 115 11.41 -5.28 27.15
N GLN A 116 12.57 -5.02 27.77
CA GLN A 116 13.26 -3.73 27.65
C GLN A 116 13.67 -3.42 26.19
N VAL A 117 13.92 -4.45 25.38
CA VAL A 117 14.25 -4.31 23.95
C VAL A 117 13.04 -3.76 23.19
N ASP A 118 11.85 -4.27 23.47
CA ASP A 118 10.60 -3.79 22.88
C ASP A 118 10.31 -2.35 23.31
N SER A 119 10.52 -2.03 24.60
CA SER A 119 10.39 -0.64 25.11
C SER A 119 11.31 0.31 24.36
N ARG A 120 12.58 -0.07 24.14
CA ARG A 120 13.55 0.74 23.38
C ARG A 120 13.17 0.87 21.90
N THR A 121 12.55 -0.15 21.33
CA THR A 121 12.09 -0.10 19.94
C THR A 121 11.01 0.97 19.75
N ILE A 122 10.10 1.14 20.74
CA ILE A 122 9.03 2.14 20.69
C ILE A 122 9.50 3.51 21.17
N LEU A 123 10.10 3.61 22.35
CA LEU A 123 10.36 4.88 23.06
C LEU A 123 11.80 5.37 22.98
N ASP A 124 12.69 4.64 22.32
CA ASP A 124 14.15 4.85 22.39
C ASP A 124 14.70 4.79 23.84
N GLY A 125 13.92 4.20 24.76
CA GLY A 125 14.22 4.11 26.18
C GLY A 125 13.52 2.93 26.86
N SER A 126 13.93 2.63 28.08
CA SER A 126 13.29 1.61 28.92
C SER A 126 12.14 2.17 29.75
N GLY A 127 11.22 1.32 30.17
CA GLY A 127 10.17 1.65 31.14
C GLY A 127 8.84 0.99 30.80
N ALA A 128 8.55 0.74 29.52
CA ALA A 128 7.28 0.14 29.10
C ALA A 128 7.17 -1.32 29.57
N GLU A 129 8.30 -2.02 29.75
CA GLU A 129 8.35 -3.39 30.29
C GLU A 129 7.95 -3.47 31.77
N LYS A 130 7.86 -2.33 32.46
CA LYS A 130 7.51 -2.23 33.90
C LYS A 130 6.08 -1.76 34.13
N LEU A 131 5.32 -1.52 33.06
CA LEU A 131 3.92 -1.14 33.14
C LEU A 131 3.09 -2.31 33.67
N LEU A 132 1.93 -1.99 34.24
CA LEU A 132 1.05 -2.95 34.92
C LEU A 132 0.03 -3.60 33.97
N GLY A 133 -0.04 -3.16 32.72
CA GLY A 133 -1.09 -3.54 31.78
C GLY A 133 -2.39 -2.77 32.01
N ALA A 134 -3.51 -3.28 31.48
CA ALA A 134 -4.85 -2.74 31.70
C ALA A 134 -4.97 -1.20 31.51
N GLY A 135 -4.35 -0.67 30.46
CA GLY A 135 -4.39 0.76 30.11
C GLY A 135 -3.24 1.61 30.69
N ASP A 136 -2.37 1.05 31.53
CA ASP A 136 -1.15 1.74 31.99
C ASP A 136 -0.19 1.94 30.80
N MET A 137 0.24 3.18 30.56
CA MET A 137 1.00 3.56 29.37
C MET A 137 2.10 4.58 29.67
N LEU A 138 3.08 4.64 28.77
CA LEU A 138 4.05 5.73 28.67
C LEU A 138 3.78 6.55 27.41
N TYR A 139 3.60 7.85 27.58
CA TYR A 139 3.45 8.83 26.50
C TYR A 139 4.74 9.64 26.36
N LEU A 140 5.27 9.71 25.14
CA LEU A 140 6.42 10.53 24.78
C LEU A 140 6.03 11.46 23.63
N GLY A 141 5.84 12.75 23.92
CA GLY A 141 5.64 13.77 22.90
C GLY A 141 6.96 14.13 22.19
N GLY A 142 6.87 14.66 20.96
CA GLY A 142 8.05 14.94 20.14
C GLY A 142 9.10 15.88 20.75
N GLU A 143 8.68 16.82 21.58
CA GLU A 143 9.58 17.78 22.27
C GLU A 143 9.94 17.34 23.70
N MET A 144 9.47 16.17 24.15
CA MET A 144 9.64 15.71 25.52
C MET A 144 10.96 14.94 25.69
N ALA A 145 11.73 15.30 26.72
CA ALA A 145 12.98 14.59 27.04
C ALA A 145 12.77 13.24 27.73
N LYS A 146 11.62 13.02 28.38
CA LYS A 146 11.28 11.80 29.11
C LYS A 146 9.80 11.46 28.94
N PRO A 147 9.43 10.17 28.89
CA PRO A 147 8.05 9.77 28.81
C PRO A 147 7.30 10.10 30.11
N LEU A 148 6.03 10.47 29.98
CA LEU A 148 5.07 10.63 31.06
C LEU A 148 4.26 9.33 31.21
N ARG A 149 4.14 8.82 32.43
CA ARG A 149 3.27 7.68 32.72
C ARG A 149 1.83 8.15 32.87
N LEU A 150 0.92 7.52 32.14
CA LEU A 150 -0.50 7.83 32.09
C LEU A 150 -1.32 6.55 32.25
N GLN A 151 -2.57 6.72 32.68
CA GLN A 151 -3.56 5.64 32.73
C GLN A 151 -4.62 5.91 31.66
N SER A 152 -4.81 4.97 30.74
CA SER A 152 -5.89 5.02 29.77
C SER A 152 -7.24 4.91 30.47
N PRO A 153 -8.23 5.73 30.08
CA PRO A 153 -9.62 5.41 30.36
C PRO A 153 -9.95 4.03 29.80
N PHE A 154 -10.75 3.28 30.54
CA PHE A 154 -11.34 2.04 30.05
C PHE A 154 -12.68 2.37 29.38
N ILE A 155 -12.92 1.78 28.21
CA ILE A 155 -14.21 1.78 27.54
C ILE A 155 -14.60 0.33 27.26
N SER A 156 -15.81 -0.03 27.64
CA SER A 156 -16.35 -1.37 27.41
C SER A 156 -16.81 -1.54 25.97
N GLU A 157 -16.88 -2.79 25.50
CA GLU A 157 -17.41 -3.11 24.18
C GLU A 157 -18.88 -2.65 24.02
N THR A 158 -19.65 -2.69 25.11
CA THR A 158 -21.04 -2.19 25.13
C THR A 158 -21.09 -0.70 24.84
N GLU A 159 -20.27 0.11 25.53
CA GLU A 159 -20.22 1.56 25.31
C GLU A 159 -19.78 1.89 23.88
N VAL A 160 -18.80 1.16 23.32
CA VAL A 160 -18.39 1.32 21.92
C VAL A 160 -19.56 1.07 20.98
N LYS A 161 -20.30 -0.03 21.16
CA LYS A 161 -21.47 -0.36 20.32
C LYS A 161 -22.58 0.69 20.41
N GLU A 162 -22.82 1.22 21.61
CA GLU A 162 -23.81 2.28 21.84
C GLU A 162 -23.42 3.58 21.13
N ILE A 163 -22.15 3.99 21.22
CA ILE A 163 -21.62 5.18 20.54
C ILE A 163 -21.69 5.01 19.03
N VAL A 164 -21.23 3.87 18.50
CA VAL A 164 -21.28 3.59 17.05
C VAL A 164 -22.72 3.62 16.56
N LYS A 165 -23.65 2.99 17.29
CA LYS A 165 -25.07 3.02 16.96
C LYS A 165 -25.61 4.45 16.93
N HIS A 166 -25.30 5.25 17.94
CA HIS A 166 -25.72 6.66 17.99
C HIS A 166 -25.20 7.45 16.78
N ILE A 167 -23.94 7.24 16.37
CA ILE A 167 -23.38 7.90 15.19
C ILE A 167 -24.10 7.45 13.91
N VAL A 168 -24.28 6.14 13.73
CA VAL A 168 -24.97 5.60 12.55
C VAL A 168 -26.41 6.09 12.47
N ASP A 169 -27.14 6.14 13.59
CA ASP A 169 -28.55 6.54 13.61
C ASP A 169 -28.75 8.04 13.31
N ASN A 170 -27.79 8.90 13.69
CA ASN A 170 -27.91 10.36 13.51
C ASN A 170 -27.24 10.89 12.23
N TYR A 171 -26.27 10.17 11.66
CA TYR A 171 -25.43 10.67 10.56
C TYR A 171 -25.38 9.73 9.35
N ARG A 172 -26.34 8.80 9.24
CA ARG A 172 -26.37 7.79 8.17
C ARG A 172 -26.28 8.38 6.76
N ASP A 173 -26.87 9.55 6.55
CA ASP A 173 -26.96 10.21 5.24
C ASP A 173 -25.74 11.10 4.94
N GLU A 174 -24.85 11.31 5.92
CA GLU A 174 -23.66 12.16 5.80
C GLU A 174 -22.37 11.38 5.57
N VAL A 175 -22.39 10.04 5.67
CA VAL A 175 -21.22 9.21 5.37
C VAL A 175 -20.98 9.26 3.86
N PRO A 176 -19.90 9.88 3.36
CA PRO A 176 -19.60 9.85 1.95
C PRO A 176 -19.40 8.39 1.55
N ASN A 177 -20.23 7.91 0.62
CA ASN A 177 -19.97 6.64 -0.03
C ASN A 177 -18.70 6.85 -0.86
N GLU A 178 -17.63 6.19 -0.42
CA GLU A 178 -16.35 6.07 -1.09
C GLU A 178 -15.42 7.30 -0.99
N ILE A 179 -14.22 7.05 -0.47
CA ILE A 179 -13.05 7.78 -0.93
C ILE A 179 -12.96 7.42 -2.42
N ASN A 180 -13.43 8.32 -3.30
CA ASN A 180 -13.34 8.14 -4.74
C ASN A 180 -11.85 8.14 -5.14
N LEU A 181 -11.20 6.99 -5.03
CA LEU A 181 -9.84 6.73 -5.52
C LEU A 181 -9.80 6.64 -7.05
N ASN A 182 -10.95 6.76 -7.71
CA ASN A 182 -11.16 6.57 -9.15
C ASN A 182 -11.21 7.87 -9.96
N GLU A 183 -11.02 9.06 -9.37
CA GLU A 183 -10.78 10.25 -10.18
C GLU A 183 -9.35 10.22 -10.73
N PRO A 184 -9.15 10.22 -12.07
CA PRO A 184 -7.83 10.32 -12.67
C PRO A 184 -7.39 11.80 -12.68
N ALA A 185 -7.30 12.41 -11.51
CA ALA A 185 -6.78 13.76 -11.35
C ALA A 185 -5.26 13.68 -11.12
N GLY A 186 -4.50 13.23 -12.12
CA GLY A 186 -3.04 13.41 -12.21
C GLY A 186 -2.18 12.89 -11.05
N ALA A 187 -2.78 12.26 -10.04
CA ALA A 187 -2.13 11.73 -8.88
C ALA A 187 -1.48 10.42 -9.29
N LYS A 188 -0.21 10.53 -9.67
CA LYS A 188 0.79 9.48 -9.63
C LYS A 188 0.53 8.62 -8.40
N THR A 189 -0.17 7.51 -8.63
CA THR A 189 -0.50 6.54 -7.60
C THR A 189 0.82 6.14 -6.96
N VAL A 190 0.96 6.35 -5.66
CA VAL A 190 2.09 5.85 -4.85
C VAL A 190 2.25 4.33 -5.00
N PHE A 191 1.22 3.65 -5.50
CA PHE A 191 1.20 2.23 -5.82
C PHE A 191 1.75 1.87 -7.21
N ASN A 192 2.13 2.82 -8.07
CA ASN A 192 2.43 2.52 -9.47
C ASN A 192 3.50 3.41 -10.15
N GLU A 193 4.44 3.98 -9.39
CA GLU A 193 5.46 4.88 -9.97
C GLU A 193 6.92 4.64 -9.54
N GLU A 194 7.26 3.39 -9.22
CA GLU A 194 8.64 2.95 -9.40
C GLU A 194 8.60 1.71 -10.29
N ASN A 195 9.23 1.79 -11.48
CA ASN A 195 9.53 0.72 -12.45
C ASN A 195 8.93 0.83 -13.86
N PHE A 196 8.75 2.02 -14.44
CA PHE A 196 8.55 2.08 -15.91
C PHE A 196 9.83 1.64 -16.66
N ASP A 197 11.01 1.92 -16.13
CA ASP A 197 12.30 1.49 -16.72
C ASP A 197 12.55 -0.02 -16.45
N ASP A 198 12.28 -0.48 -15.24
CA ASP A 198 12.44 -1.88 -14.82
C ASP A 198 11.44 -2.82 -15.52
N GLU A 199 10.19 -2.41 -15.79
CA GLU A 199 9.24 -3.26 -16.54
C GLU A 199 9.66 -3.45 -18.01
N ASP A 200 10.22 -2.42 -18.67
CA ASP A 200 10.74 -2.53 -20.03
C ASP A 200 12.03 -3.38 -20.09
N GLU A 201 12.96 -3.22 -19.14
CA GLU A 201 14.14 -4.08 -19.04
C GLU A 201 13.79 -5.54 -18.76
N LEU A 202 12.86 -5.79 -17.83
CA LEU A 202 12.39 -7.15 -17.53
C LEU A 202 11.59 -7.77 -18.67
N TYR A 203 10.84 -6.98 -19.42
CA TYR A 203 10.14 -7.44 -20.62
C TYR A 203 11.14 -7.93 -21.67
N GLU A 204 12.18 -7.15 -21.95
CA GLU A 204 13.18 -7.51 -22.95
C GLU A 204 13.95 -8.78 -22.55
N GLN A 205 14.33 -8.90 -21.27
CA GLN A 205 14.93 -10.12 -20.73
C GLN A 205 13.99 -11.33 -20.81
N ALA A 206 12.70 -11.15 -20.50
CA ALA A 206 11.70 -12.22 -20.59
C ALA A 206 11.52 -12.68 -22.04
N ARG A 207 11.49 -11.75 -23.00
CA ARG A 207 11.40 -12.02 -24.43
C ARG A 207 12.58 -12.84 -24.92
N GLU A 208 13.81 -12.45 -24.57
CA GLU A 208 15.03 -13.18 -24.94
C GLU A 208 15.06 -14.59 -24.36
N GLU A 209 14.72 -14.76 -23.07
CA GLU A 209 14.75 -16.07 -22.42
C GLU A 209 13.69 -17.02 -22.97
N VAL A 210 12.50 -16.50 -23.27
CA VAL A 210 11.43 -17.27 -23.90
C VAL A 210 11.81 -17.68 -25.33
N ALA A 211 12.35 -16.75 -26.13
CA ALA A 211 12.84 -17.03 -27.47
C ALA A 211 13.97 -18.08 -27.48
N ARG A 212 14.86 -18.04 -26.49
CA ARG A 212 15.93 -19.02 -26.32
C ARG A 212 15.42 -20.40 -25.89
N ALA A 213 14.42 -20.44 -25.01
CA ALA A 213 13.91 -21.69 -24.45
C ALA A 213 12.90 -22.41 -25.37
N GLY A 214 12.27 -21.68 -26.30
CA GLY A 214 11.22 -22.19 -27.18
C GLY A 214 9.92 -22.56 -26.45
N LYS A 215 9.79 -22.19 -25.16
CA LYS A 215 8.60 -22.44 -24.34
C LYS A 215 8.48 -21.37 -23.26
N ALA A 216 7.26 -20.95 -22.95
CA ALA A 216 6.98 -19.96 -21.92
C ALA A 216 6.05 -20.52 -20.83
N SER A 217 6.43 -20.32 -19.57
CA SER A 217 5.53 -20.53 -18.44
C SER A 217 5.86 -19.58 -17.29
N THR A 218 4.85 -19.27 -16.47
CA THR A 218 5.01 -18.40 -15.29
C THR A 218 6.10 -18.91 -14.36
N SER A 219 6.12 -20.21 -14.05
CA SER A 219 7.16 -20.82 -13.22
C SER A 219 8.55 -20.81 -13.87
N TYR A 220 8.64 -20.80 -15.20
CA TYR A 220 9.91 -20.70 -15.92
C TYR A 220 10.52 -19.30 -15.76
N LEU A 221 9.74 -18.26 -16.05
CA LEU A 221 10.17 -16.86 -15.91
C LEU A 221 10.46 -16.50 -14.45
N GLN A 222 9.64 -16.99 -13.52
CA GLN A 222 9.85 -16.82 -12.07
C GLN A 222 11.26 -17.26 -11.64
N ARG A 223 11.69 -18.46 -12.06
CA ARG A 223 13.01 -19.00 -11.70
C ARG A 223 14.14 -18.30 -12.45
N LYS A 224 13.92 -17.97 -13.73
CA LYS A 224 14.98 -17.45 -14.60
C LYS A 224 15.30 -15.98 -14.31
N LEU A 225 14.28 -15.16 -14.06
CA LEU A 225 14.40 -13.74 -13.77
C LEU A 225 14.38 -13.41 -12.27
N ARG A 226 14.24 -14.42 -11.40
CA ARG A 226 14.18 -14.29 -9.93
C ARG A 226 13.10 -13.30 -9.45
N ILE A 227 11.95 -13.32 -10.13
CA ILE A 227 10.79 -12.45 -9.85
C ILE A 227 9.68 -13.20 -9.12
N GLY A 228 8.76 -12.46 -8.49
CA GLY A 228 7.56 -13.03 -7.86
C GLY A 228 6.55 -13.59 -8.87
N TYR A 229 5.67 -14.50 -8.42
CA TYR A 229 4.68 -15.18 -9.27
C TYR A 229 3.75 -14.20 -10.02
N ALA A 230 3.23 -13.18 -9.33
CA ALA A 230 2.33 -12.19 -9.94
C ALA A 230 3.01 -11.41 -11.08
N ARG A 231 4.29 -11.04 -10.91
CA ARG A 231 5.08 -10.36 -11.94
C ARG A 231 5.41 -11.30 -13.11
N ALA A 232 5.70 -12.57 -12.84
CA ALA A 232 5.89 -13.58 -13.88
C ALA A 232 4.61 -13.88 -14.68
N ALA A 233 3.45 -13.87 -14.03
CA ALA A 233 2.14 -13.99 -14.69
C ALA A 233 1.88 -12.81 -15.63
N ARG A 234 2.07 -11.59 -15.12
CA ARG A 234 1.91 -10.37 -15.94
C ARG A 234 2.84 -10.37 -17.17
N LEU A 235 4.09 -10.79 -17.03
CA LEU A 235 5.02 -10.89 -18.17
C LEU A 235 4.57 -11.93 -19.21
N ILE A 236 3.97 -13.05 -18.79
CA ILE A 236 3.40 -14.03 -19.71
C ILE A 236 2.21 -13.43 -20.49
N ASP A 237 1.35 -12.66 -19.83
CA ASP A 237 0.21 -12.00 -20.47
C ASP A 237 0.69 -10.94 -21.48
N ILE A 238 1.68 -10.12 -21.11
CA ILE A 238 2.27 -9.10 -22.00
C ILE A 238 2.96 -9.75 -23.21
N LEU A 239 3.67 -10.87 -23.02
CA LEU A 239 4.31 -11.60 -24.12
C LEU A 239 3.28 -12.22 -25.08
N GLU A 240 2.10 -12.60 -24.60
CA GLU A 240 0.97 -13.08 -25.42
C GLU A 240 0.34 -11.92 -26.19
N GLU A 241 0.04 -10.81 -25.50
CA GLU A 241 -0.54 -9.60 -26.10
C GLU A 241 0.36 -9.03 -27.21
N ARG A 242 1.68 -9.06 -27.01
CA ARG A 242 2.68 -8.61 -28.00
C ARG A 242 3.05 -9.68 -29.03
N GLY A 243 2.38 -10.83 -29.03
CA GLY A 243 2.53 -11.87 -30.04
C GLY A 243 3.87 -12.62 -30.03
N VAL A 244 4.59 -12.61 -28.90
CA VAL A 244 5.83 -13.38 -28.71
C VAL A 244 5.52 -14.85 -28.40
N ILE A 245 4.39 -15.13 -27.75
CA ILE A 245 3.94 -16.49 -27.40
C ILE A 245 2.51 -16.73 -27.84
N GLY A 246 2.17 -17.99 -28.10
CA GLY A 246 0.83 -18.41 -28.49
C GLY A 246 -0.18 -18.44 -27.35
N PRO A 247 -1.47 -18.58 -27.68
CA PRO A 247 -2.55 -18.58 -26.71
C PRO A 247 -2.42 -19.74 -25.71
N GLY A 248 -2.85 -19.50 -24.47
CA GLY A 248 -2.77 -20.50 -23.40
C GLY A 248 -3.62 -21.75 -23.66
N ASP A 249 -3.00 -22.94 -23.57
CA ASP A 249 -3.70 -24.24 -23.53
C ASP A 249 -3.57 -24.87 -22.12
N GLY A 250 -4.37 -24.38 -21.18
CA GLY A 250 -4.43 -24.89 -19.81
C GLY A 250 -3.10 -24.75 -19.04
N ALA A 251 -2.68 -25.83 -18.35
CA ALA A 251 -1.48 -25.84 -17.51
C ALA A 251 -0.17 -26.10 -18.29
N ARG A 252 -0.23 -26.19 -19.63
CA ARG A 252 0.95 -26.51 -20.45
C ARG A 252 1.76 -25.24 -20.79
N PRO A 253 3.09 -25.37 -20.96
CA PRO A 253 3.92 -24.27 -21.45
C PRO A 253 3.46 -23.79 -22.83
N ARG A 254 3.41 -22.47 -23.03
CA ARG A 254 3.00 -21.84 -24.28
C ARG A 254 4.10 -21.93 -25.33
N GLU A 255 3.72 -22.16 -26.58
CA GLU A 255 4.64 -22.17 -27.72
C GLU A 255 5.06 -20.74 -28.10
N VAL A 256 6.30 -20.59 -28.58
CA VAL A 256 6.87 -19.29 -28.95
C VAL A 256 6.65 -19.03 -30.43
N ILE A 257 6.06 -17.89 -30.76
CA ILE A 257 5.77 -17.52 -32.14
C ILE A 257 7.03 -16.90 -32.74
N GLY A 258 7.57 -17.52 -33.81
CA GLY A 258 8.67 -16.95 -34.60
C GLY A 258 10.08 -17.47 -34.31
N SER A 259 10.27 -18.57 -33.58
CA SER A 259 11.57 -19.25 -33.57
C SER A 259 11.87 -19.88 -34.95
N PRO A 260 13.10 -19.73 -35.50
CA PRO A 260 13.51 -20.51 -36.67
C PRO A 260 13.47 -22.01 -36.31
N PRO A 261 13.12 -22.89 -37.26
CA PRO A 261 12.88 -24.30 -36.97
C PRO A 261 14.14 -24.95 -36.42
N THR A 262 14.14 -25.28 -35.13
CA THR A 262 15.10 -26.21 -34.55
C THR A 262 14.68 -27.62 -34.97
N ASN A 263 15.39 -28.09 -35.99
CA ASN A 263 15.28 -29.41 -36.58
C ASN A 263 15.48 -30.50 -35.51
N ASN A 264 14.39 -31.13 -35.05
CA ASN A 264 14.51 -32.33 -34.23
C ASN A 264 13.34 -33.31 -34.47
N SER A 265 13.34 -33.87 -35.67
CA SER A 265 12.70 -35.13 -36.04
C SER A 265 13.44 -35.60 -37.30
N ILE A 266 14.21 -36.68 -37.35
CA ILE A 266 13.78 -38.08 -37.37
C ILE A 266 15.08 -38.91 -37.34
N ALA A 267 15.27 -39.80 -36.37
CA ALA A 267 16.06 -41.03 -36.51
C ALA A 267 15.85 -41.92 -35.27
N ASN A 268 14.70 -42.57 -35.16
CA ASN A 268 14.58 -43.85 -34.45
C ASN A 268 13.29 -44.55 -34.87
N SER A 269 13.36 -45.27 -35.98
CA SER A 269 12.45 -46.36 -36.30
C SER A 269 13.17 -47.32 -37.24
N LYS A 270 13.94 -48.24 -36.69
CA LYS A 270 14.35 -49.49 -37.34
C LYS A 270 15.06 -50.37 -36.32
N THR A 271 14.28 -51.17 -35.62
CA THR A 271 14.56 -52.56 -35.20
C THR A 271 13.38 -53.00 -34.36
N ASP A 272 12.52 -53.81 -34.96
CA ASP A 272 11.81 -54.93 -34.30
C ASP A 272 10.84 -55.51 -35.33
N GLU A 273 11.36 -56.37 -36.21
CA GLU A 273 10.56 -57.35 -36.95
C GLU A 273 11.49 -58.49 -37.46
N GLU A 274 12.07 -59.23 -36.51
CA GLU A 274 12.52 -60.61 -36.75
C GLU A 274 11.78 -61.52 -35.78
N LYS A 275 10.66 -62.07 -36.26
CA LYS A 275 10.12 -63.41 -35.91
C LYS A 275 8.80 -63.62 -36.63
N ASN A 276 8.84 -64.17 -37.84
CA ASN A 276 8.16 -65.44 -38.13
C ASN A 276 8.33 -65.90 -39.58
N GLN A 277 8.63 -67.19 -39.69
CA GLN A 277 8.36 -68.10 -40.82
C GLN A 277 9.26 -67.92 -42.07
N SER A 278 10.33 -68.72 -42.22
CA SER A 278 10.33 -70.12 -42.68
C SER A 278 9.76 -70.31 -44.09
N GLY A 279 10.62 -70.72 -45.05
CA GLY A 279 10.16 -71.56 -46.16
C GLY A 279 10.80 -71.30 -47.52
N LEU A 280 11.62 -72.27 -47.91
CA LEU A 280 11.87 -72.75 -49.28
C LEU A 280 12.91 -72.06 -50.18
N LEU A 281 13.85 -72.94 -50.55
CA LEU A 281 14.71 -73.03 -51.74
C LEU A 281 16.02 -72.25 -51.73
#